data_AF-A0A2D5EYV4-F1
#
_entry.id   AF-A0A2D5EYV4-F1
#
_cell.length_a   1.000
_cell.length_b   1.000
_cell.length_c   1.000
_cell.angle_alpha   90.00
_cell.angle_beta   90.00
_cell.angle_gamma   90.00
#
_symmetry.space_group_name_H-M   'P 1'
#
loop_
_entity.id
_entity.type
_entity.pdbx_description
1 polymer ?
#
loop_
_entity_poly.entity_id
_entity_poly.type
_entity_poly.pdbx_seq_one_letter_code
_entity_poly.pdbx_strand_id
1 'polypeptide(L)' 'MRDATGAPVPQVEMEGTFEPGGTPLRKRQVTASGLCLVHWPKRAERLVLTLRARGGSARLEVSSRRAQPDRVIEVALESA' A
#
# COMPACT_ATOMS: atom_id res chain seq x y z
N MET A 1 -3.62 3.89 -7.19
CA MET A 1 -3.08 5.04 -6.44
C MET A 1 -3.07 6.24 -7.34
N ARG A 2 -3.60 7.35 -6.84
CA ARG A 2 -3.67 8.62 -7.56
C ARG A 2 -3.24 9.73 -6.59
N ASP A 3 -2.64 10.78 -7.13
CA ASP A 3 -2.37 11.99 -6.36
C ASP A 3 -3.67 12.81 -6.16
N ALA A 4 -3.56 13.95 -5.47
CA ALA A 4 -4.68 14.85 -5.22
C ALA A 4 -5.34 15.40 -6.49
N THR A 5 -4.65 15.36 -7.64
CA THR A 5 -5.19 15.79 -8.94
C THR A 5 -5.89 14.65 -9.69
N GLY A 6 -5.86 13.42 -9.14
CA GLY A 6 -6.39 12.22 -9.78
C GLY A 6 -5.42 11.59 -10.79
N ALA A 7 -4.21 12.13 -10.97
CA ALA A 7 -3.22 11.57 -11.88
C ALA A 7 -2.55 10.32 -11.27
N PRO A 8 -2.13 9.34 -12.10
CA PRO A 8 -1.39 8.18 -11.60
C PRO A 8 -0.04 8.62 -11.04
N VAL A 9 0.27 8.16 -9.84
CA VAL A 9 1.56 8.41 -9.20
C VAL A 9 2.62 7.54 -9.90
N PRO A 10 3.78 8.10 -10.33
CA PRO A 10 4.77 7.35 -11.10
C PRO A 10 5.65 6.44 -10.25
N GLN A 11 5.83 6.75 -8.96
CA GLN A 11 6.62 5.95 -8.03
C GLN A 11 6.09 6.08 -6.61
N VAL A 12 6.04 4.96 -5.89
CA VAL A 12 5.63 4.89 -4.50
C VAL A 12 6.64 4.14 -3.66
N GLU A 13 6.90 4.68 -2.48
CA GLU A 13 7.63 4.03 -1.40
C GLU A 13 6.63 3.43 -0.41
N MET A 14 6.87 2.18 -0.05
CA MET A 14 6.02 1.38 0.82
C MET A 14 6.84 0.93 2.01
N GLU A 15 6.42 1.31 3.21
CA GLU A 15 7.01 0.86 4.46
C GLU A 15 5.92 0.34 5.39
N GLY A 16 6.06 -0.88 5.89
CA GLY A 16 5.05 -1.49 6.74
C GLY A 16 5.51 -2.77 7.40
N THR A 17 4.57 -3.42 8.08
CA THR A 17 4.81 -4.65 8.83
C THR A 17 3.64 -5.60 8.66
N PHE A 18 3.94 -6.87 8.39
CA PHE A 18 2.98 -7.97 8.40
C PHE A 18 2.87 -8.56 9.81
N GLU A 19 1.64 -8.80 10.24
CA GLU A 19 1.30 -9.33 11.56
C GLU A 19 0.33 -10.51 11.46
N PRO A 20 0.36 -11.47 12.38
CA PRO A 20 1.38 -11.66 13.42
C PRO A 20 2.72 -12.09 12.81
N GLY A 21 3.82 -11.78 13.51
CA GLY A 21 5.18 -12.19 13.10
C GLY A 21 6.13 -11.05 12.74
N GLY A 22 5.65 -9.80 12.69
CA GLY A 22 6.50 -8.60 12.61
C GLY A 22 7.37 -8.53 11.35
N THR A 23 6.99 -9.23 10.27
CA THR A 23 7.82 -9.28 9.06
C THR A 23 7.77 -7.93 8.35
N PRO A 24 8.91 -7.24 8.15
CA PRO A 24 8.89 -5.91 7.57
C PRO A 24 8.64 -5.96 6.05
N LEU A 25 7.93 -4.96 5.55
CA LEU A 25 7.79 -4.64 4.15
C LEU A 25 8.50 -3.31 3.90
N ARG A 26 9.56 -3.32 3.09
CA ARG A 26 10.18 -2.10 2.55
C ARG A 26 10.37 -2.27 1.07
N LYS A 27 9.64 -1.48 0.28
CA LYS A 27 9.65 -1.61 -1.17
C LYS A 27 9.43 -0.26 -1.83
N ARG A 28 10.26 0.05 -2.82
CA ARG A 28 10.06 1.16 -3.74
C ARG A 28 9.62 0.58 -5.08
N GLN A 29 8.51 1.07 -5.62
CA GLN A 29 7.93 0.55 -6.86
C GLN A 29 7.59 1.70 -7.81
N VAL A 30 8.05 1.57 -9.06
CA VAL A 30 7.57 2.39 -10.18
C VAL A 30 6.20 1.87 -10.58
N THR A 31 5.23 2.77 -10.72
CA THR A 31 3.82 2.44 -10.91
C THR A 31 3.29 3.08 -12.19
N ALA A 32 3.60 2.46 -13.34
CA ALA A 32 3.14 2.93 -14.65
C ALA A 32 1.61 2.97 -14.79
N SER A 33 0.89 2.11 -14.07
CA SER A 33 -0.58 2.05 -14.03
C SER A 33 -1.19 2.53 -12.70
N GLY A 34 -0.37 3.06 -11.77
CA GLY A 34 -0.81 3.41 -10.42
C GLY A 34 -1.12 2.20 -9.52
N LEU A 35 -0.68 0.99 -9.90
CA LEU A 35 -0.87 -0.24 -9.11
C LEU A 35 0.40 -0.64 -8.37
N CYS A 36 0.24 -0.99 -7.09
CA CYS A 36 1.28 -1.60 -6.26
C CYS A 36 0.88 -3.04 -5.91
N LEU A 37 1.85 -3.94 -5.97
CA LEU A 37 1.67 -5.35 -5.60
C LEU A 37 2.57 -5.67 -4.41
N VAL A 38 2.00 -6.33 -3.41
CA VAL A 38 2.69 -6.84 -2.23
C VAL A 38 2.48 -8.34 -2.14
N HIS A 39 3.53 -9.08 -1.82
CA HIS A 39 3.43 -10.51 -1.60
C HIS A 39 3.05 -10.77 -0.15
N TRP A 40 1.94 -11.45 0.08
CA TRP A 40 1.39 -11.68 1.42
C TRP A 40 1.98 -12.95 2.05
N PRO A 41 2.67 -12.88 3.20
CA PRO A 41 3.20 -14.07 3.88
C PRO A 41 2.08 -14.99 4.37
N LYS A 42 2.24 -16.32 4.25
CA LYS A 42 1.20 -17.32 4.60
C LYS A 42 0.63 -17.21 6.01
N ARG A 43 1.40 -16.71 6.98
CA ARG A 43 1.01 -16.59 8.38
C ARG A 43 0.57 -15.19 8.78
N ALA A 44 0.69 -14.23 7.88
CA ALA A 44 0.27 -12.86 8.14
C ALA A 44 -1.26 -12.79 8.03
N GLU A 45 -1.89 -12.21 9.04
CA GLU A 45 -3.31 -11.91 9.08
C GLU A 45 -3.58 -10.46 8.69
N ARG A 46 -2.60 -9.57 8.90
CA ARG A 46 -2.73 -8.13 8.75
C ARG A 46 -1.46 -7.52 8.16
N LEU A 47 -1.61 -6.42 7.43
CA LEU A 47 -0.54 -5.55 6.97
C LEU A 47 -0.84 -4.11 7.43
N VAL A 48 0.06 -3.53 8.21
CA VAL A 48 0.06 -2.10 8.52
C VAL A 48 1.08 -1.42 7.61
N LEU A 49 0.64 -0.51 6.76
CA LEU A 49 1.45 0.04 5.67
C LEU A 49 1.34 1.56 5.60
N THR A 50 2.47 2.22 5.40
CA THR A 50 2.58 3.61 5.02
C THR A 50 3.05 3.68 3.56
N LEU A 51 2.30 4.42 2.75
CA LEU A 51 2.64 4.75 1.38
C LEU A 51 3.12 6.19 1.34
N ARG A 52 4.21 6.43 0.61
CA ARG A 52 4.75 7.78 0.35
C ARG A 52 4.99 7.95 -1.14
N ALA A 53 4.64 9.12 -1.65
CA ALA A 53 4.98 9.55 -2.99
C ALA A 53 5.31 11.04 -3.01
N ARG A 54 5.79 11.52 -4.15
CA ARG A 54 6.01 12.95 -4.35
C ARG A 54 4.66 13.69 -4.25
N GLY A 55 4.45 14.39 -3.15
CA GLY A 55 3.26 15.21 -2.91
C GLY A 55 2.24 14.63 -1.92
N GLY A 56 2.49 13.46 -1.31
CA GLY A 56 1.58 12.97 -0.28
C GLY A 56 1.92 11.63 0.35
N SER A 57 1.17 11.29 1.39
CA SER A 57 1.29 10.01 2.08
C SER A 57 -0.08 9.45 2.48
N ALA A 58 -0.13 8.15 2.72
CA ALA A 58 -1.32 7.50 3.26
C ALA A 58 -0.90 6.35 4.17
N ARG A 59 -1.62 6.17 5.27
CA ARG A 59 -1.48 5.01 6.15
C ARG A 59 -2.72 4.13 6.02
N LEU A 60 -2.51 2.83 5.83
CA LEU A 60 -3.57 1.86 5.72
C LEU A 60 -3.28 0.62 6.54
N GLU A 61 -4.36 0.00 6.99
CA GLU A 61 -4.36 -1.30 7.62
C GLU A 61 -5.21 -2.25 6.77
N VAL A 62 -4.61 -3.37 6.36
CA VAL A 62 -5.28 -4.36 5.50
C VAL A 62 -5.38 -5.66 6.26
N SER A 63 -6.58 -6.20 6.38
CA SER A 63 -6.80 -7.55 6.88
C SER A 63 -6.92 -8.54 5.73
N SER A 64 -6.27 -9.68 5.89
CA SER A 64 -6.45 -10.86 5.01
C SER A 64 -7.88 -11.42 5.03
N ARG A 65 -8.67 -11.11 6.07
CA ARG A 65 -10.05 -11.58 6.26
C ARG A 65 -11.12 -10.58 5.79
N ARG A 66 -10.75 -9.58 4.99
CA ARG A 66 -11.70 -8.61 4.43
C ARG A 66 -12.74 -9.29 3.53
N ALA A 67 -13.95 -8.73 3.43
CA ALA A 67 -15.06 -9.31 2.68
C ALA A 67 -14.77 -9.57 1.18
N GLN A 68 -13.80 -8.86 0.59
CA GLN A 68 -13.39 -9.02 -0.81
C GLN A 68 -11.86 -9.11 -0.90
N PRO A 69 -11.26 -10.28 -0.65
CA PRO A 69 -9.80 -10.44 -0.59
C PRO A 69 -9.12 -10.17 -1.94
N ASP A 70 -9.81 -10.37 -3.07
CA ASP A 70 -9.23 -10.17 -4.42
C ASP A 70 -9.39 -8.74 -4.95
N ARG A 71 -10.16 -7.89 -4.28
CA ARG A 71 -10.42 -6.52 -4.75
C ARG A 71 -9.23 -5.60 -4.47
N VAL A 72 -8.86 -4.78 -5.45
CA VAL A 72 -7.83 -3.75 -5.27
C VAL A 72 -8.29 -2.71 -4.24
N ILE A 73 -7.40 -2.30 -3.34
CA ILE A 73 -7.65 -1.16 -2.44
C ILE A 73 -7.31 0.11 -3.19
N GLU A 74 -8.30 0.98 -3.35
CA GLU A 74 -8.06 2.34 -3.81
C GLU A 74 -7.50 3.17 -2.65
N VAL A 75 -6.37 3.82 -2.89
CA VAL A 75 -5.73 4.70 -1.92
C VAL A 75 -5.55 6.07 -2.56
N ALA A 76 -6.15 7.07 -1.93
CA ALA A 76 -5.87 8.48 -2.17
C ALA A 76 -4.72 8.89 -1.25
N LEU A 77 -3.73 9.59 -1.81
CA LEU A 77 -2.65 10.15 -1.00
C LEU A 77 -3.07 11.52 -0.49
N GLU A 78 -2.92 11.73 0.81
CA GLU A 78 -3.16 13.03 1.43
C GLU A 78 -1.92 13.91 1.23
N SER A 79 -2.15 15.16 0.85
CA SER A 79 -1.09 16.17 0.75
C SER A 79 -0.39 16.32 2.10
N ALA A 80 0.94 16.28 2.09
CA ALA A 80 1.75 16.60 3.27
C ALA A 80 1.74 18.11 3.55
#